data_AF-A0A4Z1EPX1-F1
#
_entry.id   AF-A0A4Z1EPX1-F1
#
_cell.length_a   1.000
_cell.length_b   1.000
_cell.length_c   1.000
_cell.angle_alpha   90.00
_cell.angle_beta   90.00
_cell.angle_gamma   90.00
#
_symmetry.space_group_name_H-M   'P 1'
#
loop_
_entity.id
_entity.type
_entity.pdbx_description
1 polymer ?
#
loop_
_entity_poly.entity_id
_entity_poly.type
_entity_poly.pdbx_seq_one_letter_code
_entity_poly.pdbx_strand_id
1 'polypeptide(L)'
;MNIDSENQRTEEQVGGSGYDNDSWEFDNEYEEMLNNFDEVAFQDIIDSIFEKSGDELAAMNLEATAELRPVWNPLMVDINDEEYTENPGMILDAYSERLIEAHSKGLRELVDASLDLKGFPCDKWVNKRREDGNLEVMKLELLFMSACIHPDVLKHLVQGDLARAYSDPLMTSMRAHISSMMEGNKREKRIFIYIHYLVNAIGVSPSPAQLEHVLNIADIYIRGFGKPNDQASYRISKNIDEVIGNYKAESDGTRRYIKGDTQYKVISEWISLVRGRIEFDKFKNRWDEPLTRPISEVGFASSLQRLDQHRKHVSSNYIMNLIEAIFAMEDGIYKNHQYVIFNCIEPCHGTFGEILCSRYAQAYSSHGGGFSHFVAGVSVANSYKHEEQYWALAKEDLLKSTWFKPSIRKEMMKLREETSMLRRIYSSAEEQDEQLEEMSEALKQLKVLKESLADSKENFKETMEEYMDMMDPMLELLDLVEAGDSDD
;
A
#
# COMPACT_ATOMS: atom_id res chain seq x y z
N MET A 1 1.13 54.81 -50.75
CA MET A 1 1.42 55.28 -49.38
C MET A 1 2.26 54.20 -48.73
N ASN A 2 3.53 54.52 -48.46
CA ASN A 2 4.49 53.65 -47.77
C ASN A 2 4.06 53.42 -46.34
N ILE A 3 4.08 52.17 -45.88
CA ILE A 3 4.24 51.84 -44.47
C ILE A 3 5.21 50.66 -44.41
N ASP A 4 6.46 51.01 -44.15
CA ASP A 4 7.48 50.09 -43.63
C ASP A 4 7.15 49.79 -42.17
N SER A 5 7.19 48.51 -41.79
CA SER A 5 7.25 48.11 -40.38
C SER A 5 8.36 47.08 -40.21
N GLU A 6 9.50 47.58 -39.74
CA GLU A 6 10.63 46.82 -39.24
C GLU A 6 10.19 45.88 -38.11
N ASN A 7 10.50 44.61 -38.28
CA ASN A 7 10.26 43.56 -37.29
C ASN A 7 11.60 43.26 -36.61
N GLN A 8 11.90 43.97 -35.50
CA GLN A 8 13.05 43.68 -34.67
C GLN A 8 12.78 42.43 -33.83
N ARG A 9 13.49 41.35 -34.13
CA ARG A 9 13.61 40.17 -33.26
C ARG A 9 14.60 40.48 -32.14
N THR A 10 14.11 40.51 -30.91
CA THR A 10 14.93 40.38 -29.71
C THR A 10 15.39 38.93 -29.58
N GLU A 11 16.69 38.71 -29.79
CA GLU A 11 17.39 37.49 -29.42
C GLU A 11 17.55 37.46 -27.89
N GLU A 12 16.70 36.69 -27.21
CA GLU A 12 16.93 36.31 -25.82
C GLU A 12 18.07 35.28 -25.78
N GLN A 13 19.23 35.72 -25.28
CA GLN A 13 20.32 34.84 -24.86
C GLN A 13 19.86 34.05 -23.63
N VAL A 14 19.33 32.85 -23.87
CA VAL A 14 19.13 31.85 -22.83
C VAL A 14 20.52 31.35 -22.41
N GLY A 15 20.98 31.80 -21.25
CA GLY A 15 22.19 31.29 -20.61
C GLY A 15 22.03 29.80 -20.32
N GLY A 16 22.80 28.98 -21.03
CA GLY A 16 22.89 27.54 -20.78
C GLY A 16 23.42 27.30 -19.38
N SER A 17 22.55 26.84 -18.47
CA SER A 17 22.94 26.32 -17.18
C SER A 17 23.65 24.99 -17.39
N GLY A 18 24.94 24.92 -17.01
CA GLY A 18 25.76 23.72 -17.10
C GLY A 18 25.30 22.63 -16.12
N TYR A 19 24.42 21.75 -16.59
CA TYR A 19 23.97 20.54 -15.89
C TYR A 19 24.34 19.24 -16.64
N ASP A 20 25.40 19.26 -17.46
CA ASP A 20 25.69 18.13 -18.38
C ASP A 20 26.84 17.19 -17.95
N ASN A 21 27.49 17.39 -16.78
CA ASN A 21 28.63 16.55 -16.39
C ASN A 21 28.37 15.48 -15.32
N ASP A 22 27.28 15.54 -14.55
CA ASP A 22 27.00 14.53 -13.49
C ASP A 22 26.16 13.34 -14.00
N SER A 23 25.84 13.28 -15.31
CA SER A 23 25.05 12.18 -15.87
C SER A 23 25.85 10.90 -16.09
N TRP A 24 27.17 10.98 -16.29
CA TRP A 24 28.00 9.84 -16.72
C TRP A 24 28.47 8.94 -15.55
N GLU A 25 28.62 9.49 -14.34
CA GLU A 25 28.98 8.68 -13.17
C GLU A 25 27.81 7.80 -12.69
N PHE A 26 26.57 8.27 -12.90
CA PHE A 26 25.37 7.52 -12.51
C PHE A 26 25.17 6.24 -13.33
N ASP A 27 25.45 6.29 -14.64
CA ASP A 27 25.29 5.12 -15.51
C ASP A 27 26.29 4.01 -15.13
N ASN A 28 27.51 4.37 -14.72
CA ASN A 28 28.54 3.40 -14.31
C ASN A 28 28.23 2.72 -12.97
N GLU A 29 27.79 3.48 -11.95
CA GLU A 29 27.40 2.90 -10.66
C GLU A 29 26.13 2.04 -10.75
N TYR A 30 25.18 2.43 -11.62
CA TYR A 30 23.98 1.65 -11.87
C TYR A 30 24.31 0.33 -12.59
N GLU A 31 25.20 0.37 -13.60
CA GLU A 31 25.72 -0.84 -14.22
C GLU A 31 26.48 -1.72 -13.22
N GLU A 32 27.31 -1.15 -12.33
CA GLU A 32 28.01 -1.92 -11.29
C GLU A 32 27.05 -2.58 -10.30
N MET A 33 26.00 -1.87 -9.87
CA MET A 33 24.98 -2.42 -8.98
C MET A 33 24.19 -3.54 -9.66
N LEU A 34 23.84 -3.39 -10.95
CA LEU A 34 23.22 -4.46 -11.74
C LEU A 34 24.16 -5.65 -11.92
N ASN A 35 25.46 -5.41 -12.13
CA ASN A 35 26.46 -6.47 -12.29
C ASN A 35 26.75 -7.24 -10.98
N ASN A 36 26.54 -6.60 -9.82
CA ASN A 36 26.70 -7.22 -8.50
C ASN A 36 25.40 -7.84 -7.95
N PHE A 37 24.28 -7.64 -8.63
CA PHE A 37 23.01 -8.25 -8.27
C PHE A 37 23.04 -9.74 -8.65
N ASP A 38 22.96 -10.62 -7.65
CA ASP A 38 22.83 -12.05 -7.88
C ASP A 38 21.40 -12.35 -8.36
N GLU A 39 21.19 -12.15 -9.66
CA GLU A 39 19.93 -12.37 -10.35
C GLU A 39 19.42 -13.80 -10.15
N VAL A 40 20.33 -14.78 -10.06
CA VAL A 40 19.99 -16.19 -9.85
C VAL A 40 19.45 -16.41 -8.43
N ALA A 41 20.15 -15.92 -7.41
CA ALA A 41 19.69 -16.07 -6.03
C ALA A 41 18.39 -15.31 -5.76
N PHE A 42 18.23 -14.11 -6.33
CA PHE A 42 16.97 -13.37 -6.24
C PHE A 42 15.85 -14.13 -6.94
N GLN A 43 16.08 -14.61 -8.16
CA GLN A 43 15.09 -15.40 -8.91
C GLN A 43 14.73 -16.69 -8.19
N ASP A 44 15.67 -17.39 -7.56
CA ASP A 44 15.41 -18.61 -6.78
C ASP A 44 14.51 -18.34 -5.56
N ILE A 45 14.72 -17.21 -4.86
CA ILE A 45 13.87 -16.80 -3.73
C ILE A 45 12.46 -16.45 -4.23
N ILE A 46 12.40 -15.69 -5.32
CA ILE A 46 11.18 -15.31 -6.04
C ILE A 46 10.42 -16.59 -6.42
N ASP A 47 11.03 -17.51 -7.16
CA ASP A 47 10.43 -18.78 -7.59
C ASP A 47 9.95 -19.64 -6.40
N SER A 48 10.72 -19.70 -5.32
CA SER A 48 10.33 -20.37 -4.07
C SER A 48 9.12 -19.73 -3.39
N ILE A 49 9.04 -18.40 -3.40
CA ILE A 49 7.85 -17.66 -2.93
C ILE A 49 6.67 -17.98 -3.85
N PHE A 50 6.85 -18.10 -5.17
CA PHE A 50 5.78 -18.32 -6.15
C PHE A 50 5.20 -19.72 -6.11
N GLU A 51 6.04 -20.76 -6.11
CA GLU A 51 5.59 -22.15 -6.06
C GLU A 51 4.71 -22.36 -4.81
N LYS A 52 5.12 -21.78 -3.69
CA LYS A 52 4.33 -21.78 -2.46
C LYS A 52 3.07 -20.91 -2.57
N SER A 53 3.14 -19.72 -3.16
CA SER A 53 2.02 -18.76 -3.20
C SER A 53 0.82 -19.24 -4.01
N GLY A 54 1.04 -19.93 -5.14
CA GLY A 54 -0.05 -20.33 -6.03
C GLY A 54 -1.02 -21.32 -5.38
N ASP A 55 -0.48 -22.41 -4.83
CA ASP A 55 -1.26 -23.43 -4.15
C ASP A 55 -1.88 -22.91 -2.85
N GLU A 56 -1.15 -22.05 -2.12
CA GLU A 56 -1.64 -21.42 -0.89
C GLU A 56 -2.80 -20.47 -1.14
N LEU A 57 -2.73 -19.61 -2.15
CA LEU A 57 -3.81 -18.68 -2.50
C LEU A 57 -5.07 -19.43 -2.95
N ALA A 58 -4.90 -20.52 -3.71
CA ALA A 58 -6.01 -21.41 -4.08
C ALA A 58 -6.64 -22.07 -2.84
N ALA A 59 -5.83 -22.56 -1.91
CA ALA A 59 -6.29 -23.14 -0.65
C ALA A 59 -7.01 -22.11 0.24
N MET A 60 -6.45 -20.90 0.37
CA MET A 60 -7.08 -19.79 1.11
C MET A 60 -8.43 -19.40 0.52
N ASN A 61 -8.61 -19.46 -0.81
CA ASN A 61 -9.91 -19.16 -1.42
C ASN A 61 -10.92 -20.29 -1.17
N LEU A 62 -10.48 -21.55 -1.18
CA LEU A 62 -11.33 -22.67 -0.78
C LEU A 62 -11.74 -22.55 0.69
N GLU A 63 -10.80 -22.17 1.56
CA GLU A 63 -11.04 -21.90 2.98
C GLU A 63 -11.99 -20.71 3.17
N ALA A 64 -11.74 -19.55 2.55
CA ALA A 64 -12.63 -18.40 2.62
C ALA A 64 -14.03 -18.73 2.08
N THR A 65 -14.12 -19.49 0.98
CA THR A 65 -15.40 -19.97 0.44
C THR A 65 -16.09 -20.96 1.39
N ALA A 66 -15.31 -21.74 2.15
CA ALA A 66 -15.80 -22.66 3.17
C ALA A 66 -16.20 -21.94 4.47
N GLU A 67 -15.49 -20.89 4.89
CA GLU A 67 -15.82 -19.99 6.00
C GLU A 67 -17.11 -19.20 5.71
N LEU A 68 -17.38 -18.90 4.43
CA LEU A 68 -18.66 -18.36 3.96
C LEU A 68 -19.83 -19.39 4.00
N ARG A 69 -19.57 -20.68 4.29
CA ARG A 69 -20.62 -21.67 4.58
C ARG A 69 -21.13 -21.50 6.03
N PRO A 70 -22.39 -21.86 6.32
CA PRO A 70 -23.14 -21.32 7.45
C PRO A 70 -22.66 -21.90 8.77
N VAL A 71 -21.64 -21.30 9.36
CA VAL A 71 -21.51 -21.26 10.82
C VAL A 71 -21.69 -19.80 11.22
N TRP A 72 -22.92 -19.52 11.65
CA TRP A 72 -23.34 -18.21 12.13
C TRP A 72 -22.55 -17.84 13.39
N ASN A 73 -21.50 -17.06 13.17
CA ASN A 73 -21.05 -15.89 13.90
C ASN A 73 -19.64 -15.66 13.36
N PRO A 74 -19.36 -14.61 12.57
CA PRO A 74 -18.07 -14.01 12.76
C PRO A 74 -18.08 -13.60 14.23
N LEU A 75 -17.39 -14.37 15.07
CA LEU A 75 -16.63 -13.76 16.13
C LEU A 75 -15.83 -12.68 15.40
N MET A 76 -16.39 -11.47 15.34
CA MET A 76 -15.62 -10.23 15.42
C MET A 76 -14.57 -10.57 16.46
N VAL A 77 -13.36 -10.78 15.96
CA VAL A 77 -12.26 -11.35 16.73
C VAL A 77 -12.26 -10.63 18.07
N ASP A 78 -12.26 -11.41 19.16
CA ASP A 78 -11.95 -10.93 20.51
C ASP A 78 -10.49 -10.45 20.47
N ILE A 79 -10.27 -9.29 19.84
CA ILE A 79 -9.08 -8.51 19.98
C ILE A 79 -9.31 -7.82 21.31
N ASN A 80 -8.66 -8.36 22.35
CA ASN A 80 -8.66 -7.83 23.70
C ASN A 80 -7.94 -6.46 23.81
N ASP A 81 -8.05 -5.61 22.79
CA ASP A 81 -7.75 -4.19 22.87
C ASP A 81 -9.10 -3.45 22.74
N GLU A 82 -9.55 -2.85 23.85
CA GLU A 82 -10.82 -2.16 24.05
C GLU A 82 -11.06 -0.90 23.16
N GLU A 83 -10.50 -0.82 21.96
CA GLU A 83 -10.63 0.35 21.08
C GLU A 83 -11.51 0.07 19.86
N TYR A 84 -12.76 0.51 19.99
CA TYR A 84 -13.74 0.81 18.93
C TYR A 84 -14.07 -0.32 17.93
N THR A 85 -15.33 -0.73 17.93
CA THR A 85 -15.97 -1.28 16.73
C THR A 85 -16.07 -0.16 15.69
N GLU A 86 -14.96 0.13 15.02
CA GLU A 86 -14.84 1.28 14.14
C GLU A 86 -15.83 1.19 12.98
N ASN A 87 -16.56 2.29 12.75
CA ASN A 87 -17.48 2.40 11.63
C ASN A 87 -16.71 2.16 10.30
N PRO A 88 -17.23 1.36 9.35
CA PRO A 88 -16.56 1.08 8.08
C PRO A 88 -16.06 2.32 7.32
N GLY A 89 -16.84 3.41 7.31
CA GLY A 89 -16.45 4.66 6.67
C GLY A 89 -15.30 5.38 7.37
N MET A 90 -15.19 5.25 8.70
CA MET A 90 -14.09 5.81 9.46
C MET A 90 -12.77 5.10 9.15
N ILE A 91 -12.79 3.76 9.09
CA ILE A 91 -11.63 2.94 8.72
C ILE A 91 -11.16 3.32 7.30
N LEU A 92 -12.11 3.41 6.35
CA LEU A 92 -11.82 3.73 4.96
C LEU A 92 -11.14 5.10 4.79
N ASP A 93 -11.65 6.13 5.48
CA ASP A 93 -11.08 7.48 5.45
C ASP A 93 -9.68 7.49 6.09
N ALA A 94 -9.50 6.86 7.25
CA ALA A 94 -8.20 6.76 7.92
C ALA A 94 -7.13 6.04 7.06
N TYR A 95 -7.52 4.94 6.42
CA TYR A 95 -6.65 4.21 5.49
C TYR A 95 -6.32 5.05 4.25
N SER A 96 -7.27 5.86 3.77
CA SER A 96 -7.05 6.75 2.63
C SER A 96 -6.03 7.82 2.97
N GLU A 97 -6.19 8.47 4.12
CA GLU A 97 -5.25 9.49 4.62
C GLU A 97 -3.85 8.90 4.80
N ARG A 98 -3.74 7.72 5.43
CA ARG A 98 -2.46 7.01 5.62
C ARG A 98 -1.76 6.72 4.29
N LEU A 99 -2.47 6.21 3.29
CA LEU A 99 -1.89 5.91 1.97
C LEU A 99 -1.46 7.18 1.24
N ILE A 100 -2.25 8.24 1.29
CA ILE A 100 -1.92 9.53 0.67
C ILE A 100 -0.67 10.14 1.31
N GLU A 101 -0.60 10.15 2.65
CA GLU A 101 0.57 10.62 3.39
C GLU A 101 1.81 9.78 3.04
N ALA A 102 1.69 8.45 3.04
CA ALA A 102 2.78 7.56 2.70
C ALA A 102 3.31 7.78 1.27
N HIS A 103 2.42 7.91 0.28
CA HIS A 103 2.79 8.24 -1.10
C HIS A 103 3.54 9.58 -1.21
N SER A 104 3.23 10.55 -0.35
CA SER A 104 3.94 11.83 -0.34
C SER A 104 5.40 11.70 0.13
N LYS A 105 5.70 10.69 0.97
CA LYS A 105 7.04 10.38 1.48
C LYS A 105 7.86 9.60 0.42
N GLY A 106 7.29 8.54 -0.13
CA GLY A 106 7.96 7.70 -1.13
C GLY A 106 7.17 6.45 -1.49
N LEU A 107 7.66 5.69 -2.47
CA LEU A 107 7.02 4.44 -2.87
C LEU A 107 7.24 3.35 -1.82
N ARG A 108 8.39 3.37 -1.13
CA ARG A 108 8.69 2.45 -0.02
C ARG A 108 7.65 2.59 1.10
N GLU A 109 7.44 3.82 1.58
CA GLU A 109 6.46 4.11 2.62
C GLU A 109 5.05 3.75 2.17
N LEU A 110 4.71 3.97 0.90
CA LEU A 110 3.42 3.59 0.34
C LEU A 110 3.21 2.06 0.36
N VAL A 111 4.22 1.29 -0.05
CA VAL A 111 4.18 -0.18 0.02
C VAL A 111 4.00 -0.63 1.47
N ASP A 112 4.83 -0.13 2.39
CA ASP A 112 4.75 -0.47 3.82
C ASP A 112 3.37 -0.14 4.39
N ALA A 113 2.88 1.08 4.17
CA ALA A 113 1.57 1.51 4.63
C ALA A 113 0.45 0.62 4.10
N SER A 114 0.54 0.17 2.84
CA SER A 114 -0.47 -0.71 2.24
C SER A 114 -0.48 -2.12 2.84
N LEU A 115 0.69 -2.68 3.17
CA LEU A 115 0.82 -4.01 3.78
C LEU A 115 0.45 -4.03 5.26
N ASP A 116 0.48 -2.86 5.90
CA ASP A 116 0.07 -2.69 7.29
C ASP A 116 -1.44 -2.50 7.48
N LEU A 117 -2.18 -2.17 6.41
CA LEU A 117 -3.64 -2.13 6.46
C LEU A 117 -4.20 -3.51 6.83
N LYS A 118 -5.28 -3.53 7.62
CA LYS A 118 -5.92 -4.73 8.17
C LYS A 118 -7.38 -4.84 7.74
N GLY A 119 -8.02 -5.96 8.06
CA GLY A 119 -9.41 -6.25 7.72
C GLY A 119 -9.64 -6.63 6.26
N PHE A 120 -8.59 -6.92 5.49
CA PHE A 120 -8.72 -7.26 4.07
C PHE A 120 -8.69 -8.78 3.82
N PRO A 121 -9.39 -9.27 2.78
CA PRO A 121 -9.37 -10.69 2.42
C PRO A 121 -7.96 -11.26 2.18
N CYS A 122 -7.01 -10.43 1.74
CA CYS A 122 -5.62 -10.84 1.51
C CYS A 122 -4.71 -10.77 2.75
N ASP A 123 -5.22 -10.41 3.94
CA ASP A 123 -4.40 -10.28 5.15
C ASP A 123 -3.77 -11.61 5.59
N LYS A 124 -4.50 -12.73 5.46
CA LYS A 124 -3.95 -14.07 5.72
C LYS A 124 -2.67 -14.31 4.90
N TRP A 125 -2.66 -13.90 3.64
CA TRP A 125 -1.49 -14.03 2.76
C TRP A 125 -0.36 -13.07 3.18
N VAL A 126 -0.66 -11.80 3.46
CA VAL A 126 0.35 -10.82 3.91
C VAL A 126 0.99 -11.23 5.24
N ASN A 127 0.19 -11.67 6.21
CA ASN A 127 0.67 -12.08 7.52
C ASN A 127 1.56 -13.33 7.43
N LYS A 128 1.19 -14.30 6.58
CA LYS A 128 2.06 -15.45 6.33
C LYS A 128 3.44 -15.06 5.80
N ARG A 129 3.51 -14.12 4.86
CA ARG A 129 4.80 -13.62 4.34
C ARG A 129 5.63 -12.91 5.42
N ARG A 130 4.97 -12.26 6.38
CA ARG A 130 5.60 -11.70 7.58
C ARG A 130 6.16 -12.80 8.49
N GLU A 131 5.39 -13.85 8.75
CA GLU A 131 5.78 -14.98 9.61
C GLU A 131 6.93 -15.80 9.03
N ASP A 132 6.92 -16.03 7.71
CA ASP A 132 7.95 -16.81 7.01
C ASP A 132 9.24 -16.01 6.74
N GLY A 133 9.32 -14.74 7.18
CA GLY A 133 10.48 -13.87 6.96
C GLY A 133 10.67 -13.37 5.52
N ASN A 134 9.71 -13.64 4.64
CA ASN A 134 9.79 -13.31 3.20
C ASN A 134 9.21 -11.92 2.86
N LEU A 135 8.73 -11.17 3.87
CA LEU A 135 8.06 -9.90 3.65
C LEU A 135 8.98 -8.85 3.00
N GLU A 136 10.25 -8.79 3.41
CA GLU A 136 11.19 -7.78 2.89
C GLU A 136 11.55 -8.02 1.41
N VAL A 137 11.72 -9.28 1.00
CA VAL A 137 11.93 -9.61 -0.42
C VAL A 137 10.69 -9.26 -1.23
N MET A 138 9.50 -9.56 -0.71
CA MET A 138 8.25 -9.19 -1.35
C MET A 138 8.08 -7.67 -1.47
N LYS A 139 8.50 -6.89 -0.46
CA LYS A 139 8.44 -5.42 -0.50
C LYS A 139 9.28 -4.84 -1.63
N LEU A 140 10.46 -5.40 -1.92
CA LEU A 140 11.28 -4.97 -3.04
C LEU A 140 10.55 -5.13 -4.38
N GLU A 141 9.88 -6.27 -4.56
CA GLU A 141 9.09 -6.54 -5.76
C GLU A 141 7.90 -5.58 -5.87
N LEU A 142 7.17 -5.36 -4.78
CA LEU A 142 6.04 -4.42 -4.73
C LEU A 142 6.47 -2.98 -4.96
N LEU A 143 7.66 -2.60 -4.49
CA LEU A 143 8.27 -1.31 -4.74
C LEU A 143 8.60 -1.13 -6.22
N PHE A 144 9.25 -2.11 -6.83
CA PHE A 144 9.55 -2.10 -8.26
C PHE A 144 8.27 -2.01 -9.10
N MET A 145 7.26 -2.81 -8.77
CA MET A 145 5.95 -2.77 -9.41
C MET A 145 5.29 -1.40 -9.31
N SER A 146 5.33 -0.77 -8.13
CA SER A 146 4.79 0.58 -7.93
C SER A 146 5.46 1.60 -8.83
N ALA A 147 6.78 1.48 -9.00
CA ALA A 147 7.54 2.36 -9.87
C ALA A 147 7.30 2.09 -11.37
N CYS A 148 6.78 0.91 -11.72
CA CYS A 148 6.31 0.57 -13.07
C CYS A 148 4.88 1.05 -13.36
N ILE A 149 4.20 1.71 -12.41
CA ILE A 149 2.92 2.39 -12.65
C ILE A 149 3.22 3.85 -13.01
N HIS A 150 2.54 4.38 -14.03
CA HIS A 150 2.69 5.79 -14.41
C HIS A 150 2.44 6.69 -13.18
N PRO A 151 3.33 7.65 -12.85
CA PRO A 151 3.28 8.41 -11.58
C PRO A 151 1.93 9.07 -11.30
N ASP A 152 1.33 9.72 -12.30
CA ASP A 152 0.01 10.34 -12.14
C ASP A 152 -1.11 9.30 -11.96
N VAL A 153 -1.00 8.13 -12.61
CA VAL A 153 -1.96 7.02 -12.40
C VAL A 153 -1.85 6.53 -10.97
N LEU A 154 -0.64 6.28 -10.48
CA LEU A 154 -0.42 5.83 -9.10
C LEU A 154 -0.92 6.86 -8.08
N LYS A 155 -0.58 8.14 -8.28
CA LYS A 155 -1.03 9.23 -7.43
C LYS A 155 -2.56 9.26 -7.33
N HIS A 156 -3.25 9.26 -8.47
CA HIS A 156 -4.71 9.37 -8.49
C HIS A 156 -5.41 8.05 -8.13
N LEU A 157 -4.74 6.90 -8.29
CA LEU A 157 -5.18 5.62 -7.73
C LEU A 157 -5.16 5.65 -6.20
N VAL A 158 -4.07 6.15 -5.59
CA VAL A 158 -3.92 6.29 -4.14
C VAL A 158 -4.91 7.33 -3.59
N GLN A 159 -5.05 8.47 -4.26
CA GLN A 159 -6.03 9.52 -3.89
C GLN A 159 -7.48 9.06 -4.07
N GLY A 160 -7.72 8.07 -4.93
CA GLY A 160 -9.04 7.55 -5.20
C GLY A 160 -9.87 8.41 -6.15
N ASP A 161 -9.24 9.30 -6.91
CA ASP A 161 -9.89 10.23 -7.83
C ASP A 161 -9.48 10.01 -9.30
N LEU A 162 -8.86 8.86 -9.62
CA LEU A 162 -8.37 8.51 -10.97
C LEU A 162 -9.39 8.77 -12.09
N ALA A 163 -10.66 8.40 -11.91
CA ALA A 163 -11.67 8.62 -12.93
C ALA A 163 -11.93 10.11 -13.21
N ARG A 164 -11.92 10.94 -12.15
CA ARG A 164 -12.07 12.40 -12.26
C ARG A 164 -10.83 13.01 -12.90
N ALA A 165 -9.64 12.61 -12.46
CA ALA A 165 -8.38 13.07 -13.04
C ALA A 165 -8.24 12.69 -14.52
N TYR A 166 -8.69 11.49 -14.92
CA TYR A 166 -8.71 11.07 -16.32
C TYR A 166 -9.66 11.92 -17.18
N SER A 167 -10.71 12.48 -16.58
CA SER A 167 -11.65 13.37 -17.26
C SER A 167 -11.10 14.79 -17.41
N ASP A 168 -10.03 15.14 -16.70
CA ASP A 168 -9.38 16.46 -16.78
C ASP A 168 -8.53 16.57 -18.06
N PRO A 169 -8.81 17.54 -18.96
CA PRO A 169 -7.99 17.79 -20.15
C PRO A 169 -6.52 18.07 -19.87
N LEU A 170 -6.18 18.59 -18.68
CA LEU A 170 -4.81 18.93 -18.30
C LEU A 170 -3.96 17.69 -18.00
N MET A 171 -4.57 16.55 -17.69
CA MET A 171 -3.87 15.28 -17.40
C MET A 171 -3.42 14.55 -18.67
N THR A 172 -2.77 15.26 -19.59
CA THR A 172 -2.48 14.77 -20.95
C THR A 172 -1.60 13.52 -20.94
N SER A 173 -0.51 13.49 -20.16
CA SER A 173 0.41 12.34 -20.09
C SER A 173 -0.30 11.08 -19.58
N MET A 174 -0.97 11.20 -18.45
CA MET A 174 -1.75 10.11 -17.85
C MET A 174 -2.83 9.58 -18.79
N ARG A 175 -3.58 10.48 -19.43
CA ARG A 175 -4.64 10.12 -20.38
C ARG A 175 -4.09 9.42 -21.60
N ALA A 176 -2.99 9.91 -22.17
CA ALA A 176 -2.33 9.27 -23.30
C ALA A 176 -1.85 7.85 -22.93
N HIS A 177 -1.25 7.70 -21.74
CA HIS A 177 -0.79 6.39 -21.25
C HIS A 177 -1.93 5.40 -21.02
N ILE A 178 -3.00 5.80 -20.33
CA ILE A 178 -4.17 4.92 -20.13
C ILE A 178 -4.82 4.58 -21.49
N SER A 179 -4.96 5.57 -22.39
CA SER A 179 -5.55 5.36 -23.72
C SER A 179 -4.73 4.35 -24.53
N SER A 180 -3.39 4.48 -24.55
CA SER A 180 -2.53 3.54 -25.28
C SER A 180 -2.63 2.11 -24.73
N MET A 181 -2.83 1.96 -23.42
CA MET A 181 -3.05 0.63 -22.81
C MET A 181 -4.44 0.04 -23.12
N MET A 182 -5.44 0.88 -23.37
CA MET A 182 -6.82 0.48 -23.67
C MET A 182 -7.12 0.33 -25.17
N GLU A 183 -6.20 0.76 -26.03
CA GLU A 183 -6.26 0.60 -27.48
C GLU A 183 -5.67 -0.75 -27.95
N GLY A 184 -5.96 -1.11 -29.20
CA GLY A 184 -5.43 -2.32 -29.84
C GLY A 184 -6.47 -3.43 -30.08
N ASN A 185 -5.99 -4.60 -30.47
CA ASN A 185 -6.85 -5.74 -30.77
C ASN A 185 -7.35 -6.36 -29.46
N LYS A 186 -8.68 -6.45 -29.28
CA LYS A 186 -9.27 -6.95 -28.03
C LYS A 186 -8.90 -8.38 -27.65
N ARG A 187 -8.49 -9.18 -28.63
CA ARG A 187 -8.08 -10.59 -28.44
C ARG A 187 -6.57 -10.75 -28.31
N GLU A 188 -5.81 -9.68 -28.50
CA GLU A 188 -4.38 -9.69 -28.27
C GLU A 188 -4.11 -10.01 -26.79
N LYS A 189 -3.14 -10.90 -26.57
CA LYS A 189 -2.72 -11.24 -25.22
C LYS A 189 -1.92 -10.06 -24.67
N ARG A 190 -2.49 -9.40 -23.67
CA ARG A 190 -1.85 -8.30 -22.93
C ARG A 190 -2.22 -8.49 -21.47
N ILE A 191 -1.22 -8.50 -20.60
CA ILE A 191 -1.40 -8.89 -19.21
C ILE A 191 -1.34 -7.62 -18.38
N PHE A 192 -2.44 -7.32 -17.68
CA PHE A 192 -2.57 -6.04 -17.00
C PHE A 192 -3.49 -6.13 -15.79
N ILE A 193 -3.28 -5.19 -14.88
CA ILE A 193 -4.22 -4.86 -13.81
C ILE A 193 -5.09 -3.71 -14.28
N TYR A 194 -6.39 -3.88 -14.09
CA TYR A 194 -7.40 -2.88 -14.37
C TYR A 194 -8.16 -2.51 -13.11
N ILE A 195 -8.85 -1.37 -13.17
CA ILE A 195 -9.75 -0.90 -12.14
C ILE A 195 -11.08 -0.43 -12.74
N HIS A 196 -12.16 -0.72 -12.02
CA HIS A 196 -13.50 -0.19 -12.25
C HIS A 196 -13.81 0.85 -11.18
N TYR A 197 -14.46 1.94 -11.57
CA TYR A 197 -15.05 2.91 -10.65
C TYR A 197 -16.52 3.12 -10.97
N LEU A 198 -17.36 3.09 -9.95
CA LEU A 198 -18.76 3.51 -10.06
C LEU A 198 -18.84 5.04 -10.03
N VAL A 199 -18.90 5.63 -11.22
CA VAL A 199 -18.88 7.08 -11.43
C VAL A 199 -19.73 7.48 -12.63
N ASN A 200 -20.01 8.77 -12.77
CA ASN A 200 -20.63 9.33 -13.96
C ASN A 200 -19.59 9.61 -15.06
N ALA A 201 -20.05 10.20 -16.17
CA ALA A 201 -19.22 10.46 -17.35
C ALA A 201 -18.01 11.39 -17.12
N ILE A 202 -17.99 12.17 -16.03
CA ILE A 202 -16.89 13.07 -15.66
C ILE A 202 -16.08 12.55 -14.46
N GLY A 203 -16.28 11.28 -14.08
CA GLY A 203 -15.53 10.65 -13.00
C GLY A 203 -15.99 11.01 -11.59
N VAL A 204 -17.18 11.59 -11.44
CA VAL A 204 -17.76 11.92 -10.11
C VAL A 204 -18.61 10.74 -9.62
N SER A 205 -18.38 10.33 -8.37
CA SER A 205 -19.11 9.26 -7.67
C SER A 205 -20.56 9.65 -7.38
N PRO A 206 -21.46 8.67 -7.13
CA PRO A 206 -22.75 8.96 -6.53
C PRO A 206 -22.57 9.56 -5.12
N SER A 207 -23.53 10.34 -4.65
CA SER A 207 -23.59 10.76 -3.25
C SER A 207 -24.10 9.64 -2.33
N PRO A 208 -23.86 9.70 -1.01
CA PRO A 208 -24.49 8.80 -0.05
C PRO A 208 -26.01 8.71 -0.20
N ALA A 209 -26.70 9.83 -0.47
CA ALA A 209 -28.14 9.85 -0.71
C ALA A 209 -28.59 8.99 -1.91
N GLN A 210 -27.89 9.15 -3.04
CA GLN A 210 -28.17 8.38 -4.26
C GLN A 210 -27.85 6.91 -4.06
N LEU A 211 -26.76 6.63 -3.35
CA LEU A 211 -26.35 5.26 -3.07
C LEU A 211 -27.34 4.56 -2.13
N GLU A 212 -27.81 5.21 -1.06
CA GLU A 212 -28.82 4.65 -0.16
C GLU A 212 -30.12 4.30 -0.89
N HIS A 213 -30.56 5.15 -1.82
CA HIS A 213 -31.69 4.85 -2.69
C HIS A 213 -31.47 3.57 -3.52
N VAL A 214 -30.30 3.44 -4.14
CA VAL A 214 -29.93 2.23 -4.88
C VAL A 214 -29.83 0.99 -4.00
N LEU A 215 -29.30 1.11 -2.77
CA LEU A 215 -29.25 0.02 -1.80
C LEU A 215 -30.65 -0.44 -1.36
N ASN A 216 -31.60 0.49 -1.23
CA ASN A 216 -33.00 0.15 -0.94
C ASN A 216 -33.64 -0.65 -2.09
N ILE A 217 -33.33 -0.32 -3.34
CA ILE A 217 -33.77 -1.12 -4.50
C ILE A 217 -33.08 -2.48 -4.50
N ALA A 218 -31.78 -2.54 -4.18
CA ALA A 218 -31.03 -3.79 -4.08
C ALA A 218 -31.62 -4.72 -3.00
N ASP A 219 -32.00 -4.19 -1.84
CA ASP A 219 -32.69 -4.95 -0.78
C ASP A 219 -33.99 -5.56 -1.29
N ILE A 220 -34.80 -4.80 -2.02
CA ILE A 220 -36.05 -5.32 -2.60
C ILE A 220 -35.73 -6.42 -3.63
N TYR A 221 -34.69 -6.24 -4.45
CA TYR A 221 -34.25 -7.24 -5.42
C TYR A 221 -33.85 -8.54 -4.74
N ILE A 222 -32.93 -8.50 -3.76
CA ILE A 222 -32.41 -9.70 -3.09
C ILE A 222 -33.48 -10.38 -2.22
N ARG A 223 -34.41 -9.62 -1.61
CA ARG A 223 -35.44 -10.16 -0.70
C ARG A 223 -36.29 -11.25 -1.33
N GLY A 224 -36.57 -11.14 -2.63
CA GLY A 224 -37.41 -12.10 -3.34
C GLY A 224 -36.66 -13.31 -3.89
N PHE A 225 -35.34 -13.41 -3.68
CA PHE A 225 -34.58 -14.64 -3.95
C PHE A 225 -35.11 -15.80 -3.11
N GLY A 226 -35.47 -16.91 -3.75
CA GLY A 226 -36.07 -18.08 -3.09
C GLY A 226 -37.53 -17.89 -2.63
N LYS A 227 -38.16 -16.74 -2.92
CA LYS A 227 -39.52 -16.42 -2.48
C LYS A 227 -40.43 -16.12 -3.68
N PRO A 228 -41.00 -17.16 -4.32
CA PRO A 228 -42.00 -16.94 -5.37
C PRO A 228 -43.22 -16.20 -4.79
N ASN A 229 -43.85 -15.36 -5.61
CA ASN A 229 -44.99 -14.50 -5.33
C ASN A 229 -44.69 -13.17 -4.59
N ASP A 230 -43.44 -12.78 -4.37
CA ASP A 230 -43.11 -11.39 -3.97
C ASP A 230 -43.27 -10.46 -5.19
N GLN A 231 -44.49 -10.00 -5.45
CA GLN A 231 -44.83 -9.19 -6.61
C GLN A 231 -44.03 -7.89 -6.71
N ALA A 232 -43.68 -7.28 -5.58
CA ALA A 232 -42.88 -6.05 -5.58
C ALA A 232 -41.45 -6.36 -6.04
N SER A 233 -40.84 -7.39 -5.47
CA SER A 233 -39.50 -7.83 -5.84
C SER A 233 -39.44 -8.33 -7.29
N TYR A 234 -40.44 -9.08 -7.75
CA TYR A 234 -40.52 -9.61 -9.11
C TYR A 234 -40.57 -8.52 -10.19
N ARG A 235 -41.36 -7.46 -9.98
CA ARG A 235 -41.44 -6.32 -10.92
C ARG A 235 -40.09 -5.62 -11.05
N ILE A 236 -39.43 -5.38 -9.92
CA ILE A 236 -38.11 -4.75 -9.88
C ILE A 236 -37.05 -5.66 -10.53
N SER A 237 -37.06 -6.96 -10.22
CA SER A 237 -36.08 -7.90 -10.77
C SER A 237 -36.18 -8.02 -12.29
N LYS A 238 -37.41 -7.97 -12.84
CA LYS A 238 -37.59 -7.99 -14.30
C LYS A 238 -36.88 -6.81 -14.97
N ASN A 239 -37.08 -5.60 -14.46
CA ASN A 239 -36.45 -4.41 -15.02
C ASN A 239 -34.92 -4.47 -14.88
N ILE A 240 -34.41 -4.86 -13.71
CA ILE A 240 -32.97 -4.95 -13.43
C ILE A 240 -32.29 -6.03 -14.28
N ASP A 241 -32.91 -7.20 -14.45
CA ASP A 241 -32.31 -8.32 -15.17
C ASP A 241 -32.24 -8.06 -16.68
N GLU A 242 -33.19 -7.27 -17.22
CA GLU A 242 -33.34 -6.97 -18.66
C GLU A 242 -32.64 -5.66 -19.11
N VAL A 243 -32.28 -4.75 -18.20
CA VAL A 243 -31.78 -3.41 -18.59
C VAL A 243 -30.42 -3.43 -19.29
N ILE A 244 -29.53 -4.37 -18.93
CA ILE A 244 -28.17 -4.44 -19.49
C ILE A 244 -27.93 -5.76 -20.21
N GLY A 245 -27.60 -5.64 -21.50
CA GLY A 245 -27.37 -6.77 -22.39
C GLY A 245 -28.67 -7.36 -22.94
N ASN A 246 -28.55 -8.47 -23.66
CA ASN A 246 -29.69 -9.16 -24.29
C ASN A 246 -30.16 -10.33 -23.42
N TYR A 247 -30.44 -10.06 -22.14
CA TYR A 247 -30.89 -11.06 -21.18
C TYR A 247 -32.41 -11.00 -21.01
N LYS A 248 -33.03 -12.14 -20.77
CA LYS A 248 -34.43 -12.21 -20.35
C LYS A 248 -34.46 -12.26 -18.83
N ALA A 249 -35.49 -11.67 -18.24
CA ALA A 249 -35.70 -11.81 -16.81
C ALA A 249 -35.80 -13.28 -16.41
N GLU A 250 -35.22 -13.57 -15.25
CA GLU A 250 -35.31 -14.87 -14.62
C GLU A 250 -36.76 -15.15 -14.14
N SER A 251 -37.08 -16.42 -13.89
CA SER A 251 -38.37 -16.79 -13.31
C SER A 251 -38.61 -16.14 -11.94
N ASP A 252 -39.87 -16.05 -11.51
CA ASP A 252 -40.17 -15.54 -10.17
C ASP A 252 -39.48 -16.41 -9.09
N GLY A 253 -38.94 -15.75 -8.07
CA GLY A 253 -38.06 -16.37 -7.06
C GLY A 253 -36.61 -16.57 -7.46
N THR A 254 -36.22 -16.42 -8.74
CA THR A 254 -34.81 -16.48 -9.18
C THR A 254 -34.29 -15.09 -9.57
N ARG A 255 -32.97 -14.90 -9.50
CA ARG A 255 -32.34 -13.59 -9.71
C ARG A 255 -31.09 -13.75 -10.56
N ARG A 256 -30.96 -12.97 -11.63
CA ARG A 256 -29.79 -13.04 -12.54
C ARG A 256 -28.45 -12.94 -11.78
N TYR A 257 -28.38 -12.07 -10.78
CA TYR A 257 -27.15 -11.80 -10.03
C TYR A 257 -27.01 -12.64 -8.75
N ILE A 258 -27.92 -13.58 -8.48
CA ILE A 258 -27.87 -14.48 -7.31
C ILE A 258 -28.15 -15.92 -7.74
N LYS A 259 -27.09 -16.72 -7.80
CA LYS A 259 -27.10 -18.14 -8.16
C LYS A 259 -27.28 -19.08 -6.97
N GLY A 260 -27.20 -18.57 -5.74
CA GLY A 260 -27.29 -19.36 -4.53
C GLY A 260 -27.13 -18.55 -3.24
N ASP A 261 -27.32 -19.20 -2.11
CA ASP A 261 -27.32 -18.58 -0.77
C ASP A 261 -26.01 -17.86 -0.43
N THR A 262 -24.88 -18.33 -0.93
CA THR A 262 -23.58 -17.66 -0.72
C THR A 262 -23.60 -16.25 -1.31
N GLN A 263 -24.04 -16.09 -2.56
CA GLN A 263 -24.09 -14.77 -3.19
C GLN A 263 -25.12 -13.86 -2.54
N TYR A 264 -26.27 -14.42 -2.12
CA TYR A 264 -27.27 -13.67 -1.36
C TYR A 264 -26.67 -13.07 -0.08
N LYS A 265 -25.94 -13.87 0.69
CA LYS A 265 -25.29 -13.43 1.94
C LYS A 265 -24.23 -12.38 1.69
N VAL A 266 -23.34 -12.61 0.72
CA VAL A 266 -22.27 -11.66 0.38
C VAL A 266 -22.85 -10.32 -0.07
N ILE A 267 -23.91 -10.31 -0.89
CA ILE A 267 -24.59 -9.05 -1.27
C ILE A 267 -25.18 -8.38 -0.03
N SER A 268 -25.87 -9.13 0.83
CA SER A 268 -26.50 -8.59 2.04
C SER A 268 -25.47 -7.95 2.97
N GLU A 269 -24.32 -8.61 3.16
CA GLU A 269 -23.21 -8.10 3.96
C GLU A 269 -22.57 -6.86 3.32
N TRP A 270 -22.33 -6.90 2.00
CA TRP A 270 -21.82 -5.75 1.26
C TRP A 270 -22.75 -4.53 1.41
N ILE A 271 -24.07 -4.71 1.27
CA ILE A 271 -25.06 -3.63 1.49
C ILE A 271 -24.91 -3.06 2.91
N SER A 272 -24.80 -3.93 3.93
CA SER A 272 -24.62 -3.52 5.32
C SER A 272 -23.35 -2.68 5.53
N LEU A 273 -22.22 -3.11 4.97
CA LEU A 273 -20.93 -2.41 5.09
C LEU A 273 -20.96 -1.04 4.39
N VAL A 274 -21.57 -0.96 3.20
CA VAL A 274 -21.75 0.31 2.48
C VAL A 274 -22.70 1.25 3.24
N ARG A 275 -23.76 0.74 3.86
CA ARG A 275 -24.60 1.56 4.76
C ARG A 275 -23.85 2.08 5.97
N GLY A 276 -22.96 1.27 6.56
CA GLY A 276 -22.07 1.71 7.63
C GLY A 276 -21.24 2.93 7.21
N ARG A 277 -20.66 2.88 6.01
CA ARG A 277 -19.94 4.01 5.40
C ARG A 277 -20.85 5.23 5.16
N ILE A 278 -22.04 5.04 4.61
CA ILE A 278 -23.03 6.10 4.35
C ILE A 278 -23.39 6.85 5.64
N GLU A 279 -23.61 6.14 6.75
CA GLU A 279 -23.93 6.76 8.04
C GLU A 279 -22.77 7.62 8.57
N PHE A 280 -21.52 7.23 8.31
CA PHE A 280 -20.35 8.05 8.63
C PHE A 280 -20.28 9.32 7.77
N ASP A 281 -20.55 9.21 6.46
CA ASP A 281 -20.61 10.38 5.58
C ASP A 281 -21.72 11.35 6.01
N LYS A 282 -22.88 10.82 6.40
CA LYS A 282 -23.97 11.59 6.98
C LYS A 282 -23.56 12.30 8.27
N PHE A 283 -22.85 11.62 9.16
CA PHE A 283 -22.28 12.23 10.37
C PHE A 283 -21.29 13.38 10.05
N LYS A 284 -20.53 13.26 8.96
CA LYS A 284 -19.63 14.31 8.44
C LYS A 284 -20.33 15.41 7.61
N ASN A 285 -21.67 15.39 7.53
CA ASN A 285 -22.48 16.30 6.71
C ASN A 285 -22.19 16.21 5.19
N ARG A 286 -21.75 15.05 4.69
CA ARG A 286 -21.45 14.79 3.26
C ARG A 286 -22.57 14.04 2.54
N TRP A 287 -23.81 14.09 3.04
CA TRP A 287 -24.93 13.28 2.56
C TRP A 287 -25.25 13.46 1.06
N ASP A 288 -25.19 14.70 0.58
CA ASP A 288 -25.47 15.08 -0.81
C ASP A 288 -24.20 15.35 -1.62
N GLU A 289 -23.02 15.18 -1.02
CA GLU A 289 -21.74 15.31 -1.70
C GLU A 289 -21.33 13.99 -2.35
N PRO A 290 -20.62 13.99 -3.48
CA PRO A 290 -20.04 12.77 -4.02
C PRO A 290 -19.17 12.07 -2.98
N LEU A 291 -19.19 10.75 -2.94
CA LEU A 291 -18.28 9.97 -2.09
C LEU A 291 -16.83 10.44 -2.29
N THR A 292 -16.11 10.66 -1.18
CA THR A 292 -14.67 11.02 -1.19
C THR A 292 -13.83 10.07 -2.03
N ARG A 293 -14.18 8.78 -1.99
CA ARG A 293 -13.58 7.70 -2.77
C ARG A 293 -14.68 6.90 -3.48
N PRO A 294 -14.78 6.89 -4.82
CA PRO A 294 -15.79 6.10 -5.51
C PRO A 294 -15.64 4.60 -5.20
N ILE A 295 -16.75 3.87 -5.21
CA ILE A 295 -16.72 2.40 -5.04
C ILE A 295 -15.98 1.81 -6.24
N SER A 296 -14.99 0.95 -5.95
CA SER A 296 -14.10 0.40 -6.98
C SER A 296 -14.00 -1.12 -6.97
N GLU A 297 -13.52 -1.69 -8.08
CA GLU A 297 -13.08 -3.08 -8.18
C GLU A 297 -11.76 -3.09 -8.92
N VAL A 298 -10.77 -3.82 -8.41
CA VAL A 298 -9.50 -4.04 -9.09
C VAL A 298 -9.46 -5.49 -9.52
N GLY A 299 -9.00 -5.74 -10.75
CA GLY A 299 -8.88 -7.08 -11.26
C GLY A 299 -7.73 -7.28 -12.24
N PHE A 300 -7.42 -8.55 -12.46
CA PHE A 300 -6.43 -9.00 -13.43
C PHE A 300 -7.05 -9.44 -14.77
N ALA A 301 -6.41 -9.10 -15.88
CA ALA A 301 -6.79 -9.59 -17.20
C ALA A 301 -5.58 -9.95 -18.07
N SER A 302 -5.80 -10.88 -18.99
CA SER A 302 -4.84 -11.28 -20.03
C SER A 302 -5.24 -10.83 -21.44
N SER A 303 -6.33 -10.07 -21.58
CA SER A 303 -6.75 -9.42 -22.82
C SER A 303 -7.81 -8.36 -22.57
N LEU A 304 -7.92 -7.37 -23.47
CA LEU A 304 -8.95 -6.33 -23.40
C LEU A 304 -10.38 -6.87 -23.61
N GLN A 305 -10.54 -8.10 -24.12
CA GLN A 305 -11.84 -8.78 -24.17
C GLN A 305 -12.48 -8.89 -22.78
N ARG A 306 -11.67 -8.99 -21.71
CA ARG A 306 -12.16 -9.02 -20.33
C ARG A 306 -12.95 -7.76 -19.97
N LEU A 307 -12.46 -6.59 -20.39
CA LEU A 307 -13.12 -5.29 -20.18
C LEU A 307 -14.49 -5.24 -20.89
N ASP A 308 -14.56 -5.77 -22.12
CA ASP A 308 -15.81 -5.91 -22.86
C ASP A 308 -16.80 -6.88 -22.19
N GLN A 309 -16.32 -7.96 -21.56
CA GLN A 309 -17.17 -8.88 -20.80
C GLN A 309 -17.78 -8.19 -19.59
N HIS A 310 -17.00 -7.38 -18.86
CA HIS A 310 -17.50 -6.55 -17.77
C HIS A 310 -18.59 -5.60 -18.23
N ARG A 311 -18.41 -4.86 -19.35
CA ARG A 311 -19.45 -3.96 -19.90
C ARG A 311 -20.76 -4.66 -20.25
N LYS A 312 -20.72 -5.98 -20.46
CA LYS A 312 -21.87 -6.81 -20.82
C LYS A 312 -22.42 -7.61 -19.63
N HIS A 313 -21.86 -7.42 -18.44
CA HIS A 313 -22.16 -8.19 -17.24
C HIS A 313 -21.98 -9.71 -17.45
N VAL A 314 -20.93 -10.11 -18.18
CA VAL A 314 -20.60 -11.51 -18.47
C VAL A 314 -19.41 -11.93 -17.62
N SER A 315 -19.55 -13.00 -16.83
CA SER A 315 -18.46 -13.60 -16.04
C SER A 315 -17.72 -12.58 -15.15
N SER A 316 -18.44 -11.59 -14.63
CA SER A 316 -17.91 -10.43 -13.92
C SER A 316 -18.40 -10.43 -12.46
N ASN A 317 -17.92 -9.49 -11.64
CA ASN A 317 -18.35 -9.31 -10.27
C ASN A 317 -19.87 -9.02 -10.23
N TYR A 318 -20.64 -9.92 -9.61
CA TYR A 318 -22.10 -9.88 -9.62
C TYR A 318 -22.68 -8.74 -8.77
N ILE A 319 -21.96 -8.26 -7.75
CA ILE A 319 -22.36 -7.11 -6.94
C ILE A 319 -22.23 -5.83 -7.77
N MET A 320 -21.06 -5.63 -8.37
CA MET A 320 -20.78 -4.51 -9.27
C MET A 320 -21.83 -4.41 -10.40
N ASN A 321 -22.13 -5.55 -11.03
CA ASN A 321 -23.12 -5.63 -12.10
C ASN A 321 -24.57 -5.37 -11.62
N LEU A 322 -24.94 -5.85 -10.44
CA LEU A 322 -26.26 -5.58 -9.85
C LEU A 322 -26.45 -4.07 -9.62
N ILE A 323 -25.47 -3.43 -9.02
CA ILE A 323 -25.53 -1.99 -8.68
C ILE A 323 -25.56 -1.13 -9.95
N GLU A 324 -24.74 -1.43 -10.95
CA GLU A 324 -24.79 -0.74 -12.25
C GLU A 324 -26.13 -0.94 -12.98
N ALA A 325 -26.72 -2.14 -12.92
CA ALA A 325 -28.03 -2.38 -13.50
C ALA A 325 -29.14 -1.57 -12.79
N ILE A 326 -29.06 -1.41 -11.48
CA ILE A 326 -30.01 -0.55 -10.75
C ILE A 326 -29.83 0.91 -11.18
N PHE A 327 -28.59 1.42 -11.26
CA PHE A 327 -28.36 2.78 -11.76
C PHE A 327 -28.81 2.96 -13.21
N ALA A 328 -28.66 1.96 -14.08
CA ALA A 328 -29.14 2.01 -15.45
C ALA A 328 -30.66 2.12 -15.57
N MET A 329 -31.41 1.62 -14.57
CA MET A 329 -32.86 1.81 -14.45
C MET A 329 -33.21 3.24 -13.99
N GLU A 330 -32.37 3.84 -13.14
CA GLU A 330 -32.50 5.19 -12.57
C GLU A 330 -31.75 6.24 -13.41
N ASP A 331 -32.13 6.39 -14.68
CA ASP A 331 -31.57 7.32 -15.68
C ASP A 331 -30.14 7.02 -16.19
N GLY A 332 -29.42 6.07 -15.61
CA GLY A 332 -28.14 5.59 -16.13
C GLY A 332 -26.98 6.58 -16.04
N ILE A 333 -27.06 7.54 -15.12
CA ILE A 333 -26.02 8.57 -14.91
C ILE A 333 -24.70 7.94 -14.46
N TYR A 334 -24.78 6.97 -13.54
CA TYR A 334 -23.62 6.30 -12.96
C TYR A 334 -23.44 4.91 -13.55
N LYS A 335 -22.20 4.55 -13.86
CA LYS A 335 -21.84 3.25 -14.42
C LYS A 335 -20.40 2.87 -14.04
N ASN A 336 -20.00 1.63 -14.31
CA ASN A 336 -18.64 1.20 -14.01
C ASN A 336 -17.68 1.60 -15.14
N HIS A 337 -16.98 2.72 -14.95
CA HIS A 337 -15.91 3.17 -15.83
C HIS A 337 -14.63 2.36 -15.58
N GLN A 338 -13.94 1.96 -16.65
CA GLN A 338 -12.86 0.99 -16.61
C GLN A 338 -11.56 1.63 -17.07
N TYR A 339 -10.46 1.33 -16.38
CA TYR A 339 -9.13 1.86 -16.67
C TYR A 339 -8.11 0.73 -16.54
N VAL A 340 -7.17 0.66 -17.48
CA VAL A 340 -5.95 -0.16 -17.28
C VAL A 340 -4.98 0.71 -16.50
N ILE A 341 -4.47 0.20 -15.37
CA ILE A 341 -3.61 0.98 -14.46
C ILE A 341 -2.17 0.47 -14.41
N PHE A 342 -1.94 -0.78 -14.79
CA PHE A 342 -0.61 -1.37 -14.75
C PHE A 342 -0.47 -2.46 -15.81
N ASN A 343 0.54 -2.35 -16.67
CA ASN A 343 0.91 -3.40 -17.62
C ASN A 343 1.91 -4.33 -16.94
N CYS A 344 1.54 -5.60 -16.72
CA CYS A 344 2.39 -6.56 -16.04
C CYS A 344 3.57 -6.91 -16.96
N ILE A 345 4.79 -6.67 -16.47
CA ILE A 345 6.03 -7.00 -17.19
C ILE A 345 6.68 -8.32 -16.72
N GLU A 346 6.18 -8.93 -15.64
CA GLU A 346 6.62 -10.24 -15.15
C GLU A 346 5.38 -11.09 -14.76
N PRO A 347 5.49 -12.44 -14.72
CA PRO A 347 4.40 -13.32 -14.29
C PRO A 347 3.85 -13.00 -12.89
N CYS A 348 4.75 -12.77 -11.94
CA CYS A 348 4.44 -12.44 -10.54
C CYS A 348 3.58 -11.19 -10.38
N HIS A 349 3.74 -10.23 -11.30
CA HIS A 349 3.03 -8.96 -11.28
C HIS A 349 1.51 -9.14 -11.40
N GLY A 350 1.03 -10.26 -11.93
CA GLY A 350 -0.39 -10.58 -11.94
C GLY A 350 -0.95 -10.70 -10.52
N THR A 351 -0.34 -11.58 -9.71
CA THR A 351 -0.74 -11.83 -8.31
C THR A 351 -0.54 -10.59 -7.46
N PHE A 352 0.69 -10.08 -7.45
CA PHE A 352 1.09 -9.01 -6.55
C PHE A 352 0.44 -7.69 -6.96
N GLY A 353 0.24 -7.47 -8.25
CA GLY A 353 -0.35 -6.25 -8.78
C GLY A 353 -1.82 -6.16 -8.44
N GLU A 354 -2.56 -7.28 -8.52
CA GLU A 354 -3.96 -7.29 -8.10
C GLU A 354 -4.10 -7.02 -6.60
N ILE A 355 -3.25 -7.63 -5.76
CA ILE A 355 -3.24 -7.40 -4.30
C ILE A 355 -2.89 -5.95 -3.97
N LEU A 356 -1.77 -5.45 -4.51
CA LEU A 356 -1.24 -4.13 -4.22
C LEU A 356 -2.19 -3.04 -4.69
N CYS A 357 -2.66 -3.12 -5.94
CA CYS A 357 -3.59 -2.14 -6.49
C CYS A 357 -4.95 -2.20 -5.79
N SER A 358 -5.42 -3.38 -5.35
CA SER A 358 -6.65 -3.48 -4.54
C SER A 358 -6.52 -2.76 -3.21
N ARG A 359 -5.36 -2.86 -2.55
CA ARG A 359 -5.05 -2.14 -1.31
C ARG A 359 -4.93 -0.63 -1.55
N TYR A 360 -4.18 -0.20 -2.57
CA TYR A 360 -4.09 1.21 -2.95
C TYR A 360 -5.44 1.83 -3.27
N ALA A 361 -6.27 1.13 -4.05
CA ALA A 361 -7.62 1.57 -4.41
C ALA A 361 -8.62 1.49 -3.26
N GLN A 362 -8.31 0.74 -2.20
CA GLN A 362 -9.26 0.30 -1.17
C GLN A 362 -10.51 -0.38 -1.79
N ALA A 363 -10.28 -1.25 -2.76
CA ALA A 363 -11.32 -1.88 -3.59
C ALA A 363 -12.05 -3.05 -2.91
N TYR A 364 -11.66 -3.41 -1.68
CA TYR A 364 -12.30 -4.50 -0.93
C TYR A 364 -13.66 -4.11 -0.37
N SER A 365 -14.54 -5.10 -0.27
CA SER A 365 -15.87 -4.94 0.33
C SER A 365 -15.84 -4.72 1.84
N SER A 366 -14.78 -5.16 2.54
CA SER A 366 -14.69 -5.23 4.01
C SER A 366 -15.07 -3.95 4.74
N HIS A 367 -14.81 -2.78 4.13
CA HIS A 367 -15.09 -1.48 4.73
C HIS A 367 -16.07 -0.64 3.90
N GLY A 368 -16.85 -1.26 3.00
CA GLY A 368 -17.74 -0.55 2.08
C GLY A 368 -17.00 0.30 1.02
N GLY A 369 -15.70 0.04 0.81
CA GLY A 369 -14.83 0.77 -0.11
C GLY A 369 -14.96 0.34 -1.56
N GLY A 370 -15.23 -0.95 -1.81
CA GLY A 370 -15.30 -1.49 -3.16
C GLY A 370 -16.16 -2.75 -3.30
N PHE A 371 -16.06 -3.39 -4.47
CA PHE A 371 -16.82 -4.60 -4.81
C PHE A 371 -16.04 -5.91 -4.62
N SER A 372 -14.72 -5.84 -4.38
CA SER A 372 -13.88 -7.03 -4.26
C SER A 372 -14.12 -7.74 -2.93
N HIS A 373 -14.87 -8.84 -2.97
CA HIS A 373 -15.15 -9.69 -1.81
C HIS A 373 -14.34 -10.99 -1.81
N PHE A 374 -13.62 -11.26 -2.90
CA PHE A 374 -12.67 -12.37 -2.99
C PHE A 374 -11.24 -11.88 -2.73
N VAL A 375 -10.39 -12.82 -2.33
CA VAL A 375 -8.96 -12.58 -2.16
C VAL A 375 -8.34 -12.25 -3.53
N ALA A 376 -7.72 -11.07 -3.63
CA ALA A 376 -6.97 -10.69 -4.81
C ALA A 376 -5.76 -11.62 -5.00
N GLY A 377 -5.34 -11.83 -6.25
CA GLY A 377 -4.20 -12.67 -6.61
C GLY A 377 -4.54 -14.15 -6.75
N VAL A 378 -5.76 -14.61 -6.43
CA VAL A 378 -6.13 -16.03 -6.57
C VAL A 378 -6.44 -16.39 -8.02
N SER A 379 -7.13 -15.50 -8.74
CA SER A 379 -7.63 -15.78 -10.10
C SER A 379 -6.59 -15.57 -11.20
N VAL A 380 -5.34 -15.36 -10.82
CA VAL A 380 -4.24 -14.97 -11.71
C VAL A 380 -3.39 -16.16 -12.15
N ALA A 381 -3.76 -17.41 -11.85
CA ALA A 381 -3.00 -18.61 -12.21
C ALA A 381 -2.70 -18.72 -13.73
N ASN A 382 -3.42 -17.97 -14.57
CA ASN A 382 -3.14 -17.89 -15.99
C ASN A 382 -1.97 -16.97 -16.36
N SER A 383 -1.54 -16.05 -15.48
CA SER A 383 -0.34 -15.20 -15.68
C SER A 383 0.88 -16.06 -16.03
N TYR A 384 1.15 -17.10 -15.24
CA TYR A 384 2.27 -18.02 -15.45
C TYR A 384 2.19 -18.92 -16.70
N LYS A 385 1.05 -18.91 -17.43
CA LYS A 385 0.88 -19.71 -18.66
C LYS A 385 1.23 -18.93 -19.92
N HIS A 386 1.64 -17.67 -19.78
CA HIS A 386 1.99 -16.82 -20.90
C HIS A 386 3.43 -17.04 -21.34
N GLU A 387 3.65 -16.96 -22.65
CA GLU A 387 4.97 -17.10 -23.26
C GLU A 387 5.85 -15.88 -22.98
N GLU A 388 7.14 -16.09 -22.83
CA GLU A 388 8.13 -15.04 -22.48
C GLU A 388 8.08 -13.81 -23.39
N GLN A 389 7.75 -14.02 -24.67
CA GLN A 389 7.61 -12.93 -25.64
C GLN A 389 6.62 -11.83 -25.22
N TYR A 390 5.55 -12.16 -24.49
CA TYR A 390 4.57 -11.15 -24.06
C TYR A 390 5.14 -10.26 -22.95
N TRP A 391 5.95 -10.82 -22.07
CA TRP A 391 6.64 -10.09 -21.00
C TRP A 391 7.74 -9.21 -21.57
N ALA A 392 8.54 -9.73 -22.50
CA ALA A 392 9.59 -8.98 -23.18
C ALA A 392 9.04 -7.74 -23.91
N LEU A 393 7.92 -7.86 -24.62
CA LEU A 393 7.26 -6.72 -25.27
C LEU A 393 6.77 -5.68 -24.25
N ALA A 394 6.18 -6.12 -23.14
CA ALA A 394 5.73 -5.22 -22.07
C ALA A 394 6.91 -4.47 -21.42
N LYS A 395 8.05 -5.15 -21.20
CA LYS A 395 9.31 -4.54 -20.72
C LYS A 395 9.83 -3.50 -21.73
N GLU A 396 9.85 -3.84 -23.02
CA GLU A 396 10.31 -2.93 -24.07
C GLU A 396 9.44 -1.67 -24.15
N ASP A 397 8.12 -1.82 -24.07
CA ASP A 397 7.18 -0.69 -24.06
C ASP A 397 7.38 0.21 -22.83
N LEU A 398 7.62 -0.38 -21.65
CA LEU A 398 7.92 0.36 -20.43
C LEU A 398 9.23 1.16 -20.57
N LEU A 399 10.29 0.54 -21.11
CA LEU A 399 11.59 1.17 -21.31
C LEU A 399 11.59 2.29 -22.36
N LYS A 400 10.69 2.21 -23.35
CA LYS A 400 10.45 3.27 -24.34
C LYS A 400 9.64 4.44 -23.79
N SER A 401 8.96 4.27 -22.66
CA SER A 401 8.16 5.32 -22.07
C SER A 401 9.03 6.50 -21.61
N THR A 402 8.52 7.72 -21.78
CA THR A 402 9.26 8.94 -21.41
C THR A 402 9.21 9.25 -19.92
N TRP A 403 8.37 8.54 -19.16
CA TRP A 403 8.12 8.80 -17.74
C TRP A 403 8.83 7.81 -16.79
N PHE A 404 9.08 6.57 -17.24
CA PHE A 404 9.59 5.50 -16.36
C PHE A 404 10.99 5.78 -15.83
N LYS A 405 11.96 6.05 -16.72
CA LYS A 405 13.36 6.29 -16.30
C LYS A 405 13.50 7.48 -15.34
N PRO A 406 12.89 8.65 -15.59
CA PRO A 406 12.91 9.75 -14.62
C PRO A 406 12.26 9.39 -13.27
N SER A 407 11.16 8.62 -13.29
CA SER A 407 10.46 8.19 -12.07
C SER A 407 11.33 7.27 -11.21
N ILE A 408 11.92 6.24 -11.81
CA ILE A 408 12.83 5.31 -11.12
C ILE A 408 14.05 6.06 -10.58
N ARG A 409 14.67 6.94 -11.38
CA ARG A 409 15.84 7.72 -10.95
C ARG A 409 15.52 8.56 -9.71
N LYS A 410 14.36 9.21 -9.69
CA LYS A 410 13.90 9.99 -8.54
C LYS A 410 13.74 9.12 -7.29
N GLU A 411 13.15 7.94 -7.43
CA GLU A 411 12.98 7.03 -6.28
C GLU A 411 14.32 6.46 -5.78
N MET A 412 15.22 6.09 -6.69
CA MET A 412 16.57 5.65 -6.34
C MET A 412 17.36 6.73 -5.60
N MET A 413 17.22 8.01 -5.99
CA MET A 413 17.85 9.12 -5.29
C MET A 413 17.34 9.24 -3.85
N LYS A 414 16.02 9.14 -3.64
CA LYS A 414 15.43 9.16 -2.28
C LYS A 414 15.97 8.02 -1.41
N LEU A 415 15.98 6.80 -1.95
CA LEU A 415 16.48 5.62 -1.23
C LEU A 415 17.98 5.75 -0.90
N ARG A 416 18.78 6.34 -1.81
CA ARG A 416 20.20 6.62 -1.57
C ARG A 416 20.39 7.66 -0.46
N GLU A 417 19.61 8.73 -0.45
CA GLU A 417 19.64 9.76 0.61
C GLU A 417 19.28 9.16 1.98
N GLU A 418 18.22 8.36 2.03
CA GLU A 418 17.81 7.66 3.25
C GLU A 418 18.90 6.70 3.75
N THR A 419 19.47 5.89 2.84
CA THR A 419 20.55 4.94 3.15
C THR A 419 21.81 5.66 3.63
N SER A 420 22.14 6.81 3.03
CA SER A 420 23.27 7.65 3.46
C SER A 420 23.04 8.22 4.85
N MET A 421 21.82 8.68 5.15
CA MET A 421 21.45 9.17 6.48
C MET A 421 21.55 8.05 7.53
N LEU A 422 20.99 6.87 7.25
CA LEU A 422 21.08 5.71 8.13
C LEU A 422 22.53 5.30 8.39
N ARG A 423 23.37 5.23 7.34
CA ARG A 423 24.80 4.91 7.49
C ARG A 423 25.51 5.89 8.42
N ARG A 424 25.23 7.19 8.31
CA ARG A 424 25.80 8.22 9.22
C ARG A 424 25.35 8.02 10.67
N ILE A 425 24.08 7.67 10.88
CA ILE A 425 23.56 7.37 12.23
C ILE A 425 24.26 6.14 12.82
N TYR A 426 24.41 5.06 12.05
CA TYR A 426 25.10 3.85 12.50
C TYR A 426 26.56 4.10 12.81
N SER A 427 27.30 4.78 11.92
CA SER A 427 28.70 5.13 12.21
C SER A 427 28.83 6.02 13.44
N SER A 428 27.90 6.97 13.65
CA SER A 428 27.87 7.78 14.87
C SER A 428 27.53 6.97 16.13
N ALA A 429 26.72 5.91 16.01
CA ALA A 429 26.39 5.03 17.13
C ALA A 429 27.58 4.12 17.49
N GLU A 430 28.30 3.59 16.48
CA GLU A 430 29.54 2.84 16.67
C GLU A 430 30.61 3.70 17.37
N GLU A 431 30.80 4.95 16.93
CA GLU A 431 31.71 5.90 17.60
C GLU A 431 31.31 6.18 19.06
N GLN A 432 30.00 6.22 19.36
CA GLN A 432 29.51 6.40 20.74
C GLN A 432 29.74 5.16 21.60
N ASP A 433 29.56 3.95 21.05
CA ASP A 433 29.84 2.71 21.75
C ASP A 433 31.33 2.55 22.06
N GLU A 434 32.21 2.90 21.11
CA GLU A 434 33.67 2.95 21.33
C GLU A 434 34.03 3.92 22.47
N GLN A 435 33.43 5.13 22.48
CA GLN A 435 33.64 6.11 23.56
C GLN A 435 33.13 5.61 24.93
N LEU A 436 32.00 4.88 24.95
CA LEU A 436 31.47 4.28 26.17
C LEU A 436 32.40 3.18 26.69
N GLU A 437 32.99 2.38 25.81
CA GLU A 437 33.95 1.34 26.16
C GLU A 437 35.24 1.96 26.74
N GLU A 438 35.79 3.00 26.10
CA GLU A 438 36.94 3.75 26.62
C GLU A 438 36.66 4.37 27.99
N MET A 439 35.48 5.00 28.16
CA MET A 439 35.07 5.58 29.44
C MET A 439 34.90 4.50 30.52
N SER A 440 34.36 3.33 30.16
CA SER A 440 34.26 2.20 31.08
C SER A 440 35.64 1.72 31.53
N GLU A 441 36.63 1.70 30.64
CA GLU A 441 37.99 1.29 30.98
C GLU A 441 38.69 2.34 31.87
N ALA A 442 38.52 3.64 31.58
CA ALA A 442 39.00 4.72 32.43
C ALA A 442 38.39 4.66 33.85
N LEU A 443 37.10 4.34 33.97
CA LEU A 443 36.44 4.15 35.27
C LEU A 443 37.02 2.96 36.05
N LYS A 444 37.36 1.84 35.39
CA LYS A 444 38.05 0.71 36.03
C LYS A 444 39.43 1.14 36.55
N GLN A 445 40.20 1.88 35.75
CA GLN A 445 41.53 2.37 36.17
C GLN A 445 41.42 3.35 37.34
N LEU A 446 40.45 4.25 37.33
CA LEU A 446 40.21 5.20 38.42
C LEU A 446 39.83 4.46 39.72
N LYS A 447 39.05 3.39 39.62
CA LYS A 447 38.73 2.52 40.76
C LYS A 447 39.99 1.87 41.36
N VAL A 448 40.86 1.30 40.52
CA VAL A 448 42.15 0.72 40.96
C VAL A 448 43.04 1.77 41.62
N LEU A 449 43.14 2.98 41.05
CA LEU A 449 43.90 4.09 41.64
C LEU A 449 43.33 4.52 43.00
N LYS A 450 42.00 4.54 43.13
CA LYS A 450 41.33 4.88 44.39
C LYS A 450 41.62 3.84 45.48
N GLU A 451 41.62 2.56 45.13
CA GLU A 451 41.99 1.46 46.05
C GLU A 451 43.46 1.61 46.47
N SER A 452 44.39 1.80 45.52
CA SER A 452 45.81 2.02 45.82
C SER A 452 46.09 3.27 46.68
N LEU A 453 45.33 4.35 46.48
CA LEU A 453 45.42 5.55 47.30
C LEU A 453 44.92 5.32 48.74
N ALA A 454 43.90 4.48 48.91
CA ALA A 454 43.43 4.09 50.25
C ALA A 454 44.50 3.29 50.98
N ASP A 455 45.09 2.28 50.31
CA ASP A 455 46.19 1.47 50.86
C ASP A 455 47.41 2.35 51.23
N SER A 456 47.79 3.28 50.36
CA SER A 456 48.91 4.20 50.64
C SER A 456 48.63 5.13 51.82
N LYS A 457 47.38 5.57 52.02
CA LYS A 457 46.98 6.40 53.17
C LYS A 457 47.05 5.61 54.47
N GLU A 458 46.64 4.34 54.44
CA GLU A 458 46.73 3.44 55.57
C GLU A 458 48.19 3.18 55.95
N ASN A 459 49.04 2.82 54.97
CA ASN A 459 50.48 2.65 55.18
C ASN A 459 51.16 3.92 55.74
N PHE A 460 50.80 5.10 55.21
CA PHE A 460 51.33 6.37 55.71
C PHE A 460 50.90 6.64 57.16
N LYS A 461 49.66 6.32 57.50
CA LYS A 461 49.13 6.43 58.86
C LYS A 461 49.90 5.50 59.81
N GLU A 462 50.12 4.24 59.42
CA GLU A 462 50.93 3.29 60.20
C GLU A 462 52.37 3.80 60.38
N THR A 463 53.01 4.29 59.32
CA THR A 463 54.38 4.85 59.40
C THR A 463 54.45 6.09 60.31
N MET A 464 53.43 6.95 60.27
CA MET A 464 53.31 8.11 61.15
C MET A 464 53.14 7.68 62.61
N GLU A 465 52.30 6.69 62.88
CA GLU A 465 52.13 6.10 64.22
C GLU A 465 53.47 5.53 64.72
N GLU A 466 54.21 4.77 63.90
CA GLU A 466 55.56 4.28 64.23
C GLU A 466 56.56 5.42 64.53
N TYR A 467 56.52 6.50 63.76
CA TYR A 467 57.42 7.65 63.96
C TYR A 467 57.08 8.44 65.22
N MET A 468 55.79 8.59 65.53
CA MET A 468 55.30 9.20 66.76
C MET A 468 55.72 8.36 67.98
N ASP A 469 55.53 7.04 67.93
CA ASP A 469 55.97 6.11 68.98
C ASP A 469 57.50 6.19 69.21
N MET A 470 58.29 6.41 68.16
CA MET A 470 59.75 6.60 68.26
C MET A 470 60.13 7.98 68.81
N MET A 471 59.34 9.02 68.54
CA MET A 471 59.58 10.38 69.00
C MET A 471 59.10 10.64 70.43
N ASP A 472 58.06 9.95 70.90
CA ASP A 472 57.49 10.13 72.24
C ASP A 472 58.54 10.06 73.36
N PRO A 473 59.48 9.07 73.38
CA PRO A 473 60.56 9.06 74.37
C PRO A 473 61.52 10.26 74.27
N MET A 474 61.72 10.82 73.08
CA MET A 474 62.56 12.01 72.89
C MET A 474 61.85 13.27 73.38
N LEU A 475 60.54 13.35 73.20
CA LEU A 475 59.69 14.42 73.74
C LEU A 475 59.63 14.33 75.28
N GLU A 476 59.48 13.14 75.86
CA GLU A 476 59.58 12.94 77.31
C GLU A 476 60.94 13.38 77.87
N LEU A 477 62.03 13.16 77.11
CA LEU A 477 63.38 13.58 77.49
C LEU A 477 63.55 15.11 77.43
N LEU A 478 62.91 15.78 76.46
CA LEU A 478 62.87 17.24 76.38
C LEU A 478 62.06 17.85 77.53
N ASP A 479 60.90 17.28 77.86
CA ASP A 479 60.09 17.72 79.00
C ASP A 479 60.85 17.58 80.33
N LEU A 480 61.67 16.52 80.48
CA LEU A 480 62.55 16.35 81.64
C LEU A 480 63.68 17.39 81.71
N VAL A 481 64.21 17.84 80.56
CA VAL A 481 65.22 18.91 80.50
C VAL A 481 64.60 20.27 80.81
N GLU A 482 63.41 20.56 80.27
CA GLU A 482 62.69 21.82 80.56
C GLU A 482 62.21 21.90 82.01
N ALA A 483 61.82 20.77 82.62
CA ALA A 483 61.49 20.72 84.04
C ALA A 483 62.72 20.89 84.96
N GLY A 484 63.92 20.57 84.46
CA GLY A 484 65.20 20.67 85.18
C GLY A 484 65.75 22.10 85.32
N ASP A 485 65.30 23.06 84.52
CA ASP A 485 65.74 24.47 84.54
C ASP A 485 64.88 25.37 85.45
N SER A 486 64.07 24.80 86.36
CA SER A 486 63.18 25.55 87.26
C SER A 486 63.61 25.65 88.74
N ASP A 487 64.82 25.16 89.08
CA ASP A 487 65.37 25.19 90.44
C ASP A 487 66.73 25.95 90.51
N ASP A 488 66.78 27.18 89.96
CA ASP A 488 67.83 28.18 90.28
C ASP A 488 67.24 29.57 90.55
#